data_AF-A0A9D5EH68-F1
#
_entry.id   AF-A0A9D5EH68-F1
#
_cell.length_a   1.000
_cell.length_b   1.000
_cell.length_c   1.000
_cell.angle_alpha   90.00
_cell.angle_beta   90.00
_cell.angle_gamma   90.00
#
_symmetry.space_group_name_H-M   'P 1'
#
loop_
_entity.id
_entity.type
_entity.pdbx_description
1 polymer ?
#
loop_
_entity_poly.entity_id
_entity_poly.type
_entity_poly.pdbx_seq_one_letter_code
_entity_poly.pdbx_strand_id
1 'polypeptide(L)'
;MLSNDPVTEFRADWLPHVTDAGLVRLIELLQKGSPLLIHGAFTRTMPMGCLASHVAWNHPRTCQFNHEAGVVWLTKIAGLNPATSAVIQAWDCGGLGNFELRASLLEACLEDRERRASVECLELAVC
;
A
#
# COMPACT_ATOMS: atom_id res chain seq x y z
N MET A 1 7.68 -16.09 -16.65
CA MET A 1 7.07 -14.75 -16.54
C MET A 1 6.81 -14.54 -15.07
N LEU A 2 7.43 -13.52 -14.46
CA LEU A 2 7.07 -13.12 -13.09
C LEU A 2 5.57 -12.92 -13.06
N SER A 3 4.90 -13.53 -12.10
CA SER A 3 3.49 -13.33 -11.86
C SER A 3 3.27 -11.82 -11.72
N ASN A 4 2.68 -11.17 -12.72
CA ASN A 4 2.23 -9.77 -12.64
C ASN A 4 0.95 -9.68 -11.78
N ASP A 5 0.85 -10.50 -10.73
CA ASP A 5 -0.26 -10.45 -9.82
C ASP A 5 -0.01 -9.30 -8.82
N PRO A 6 -0.83 -8.23 -8.88
CA PRO A 6 -0.69 -7.10 -7.97
C PRO A 6 -0.83 -7.53 -6.50
N VAL A 7 -1.63 -8.55 -6.19
CA VAL A 7 -1.82 -8.97 -4.79
C VAL A 7 -0.58 -9.67 -4.26
N THR A 8 0.08 -10.49 -5.08
CA THR A 8 1.37 -11.11 -4.74
C THR A 8 2.45 -10.06 -4.49
N GLU A 9 2.63 -9.08 -5.39
CA GLU A 9 3.59 -7.97 -5.17
C GLU A 9 3.23 -7.17 -3.90
N PHE A 10 1.95 -6.89 -3.69
CA PHE A 10 1.52 -6.14 -2.52
C PHE A 10 1.90 -6.87 -1.22
N ARG A 11 1.70 -8.18 -1.16
CA ARG A 11 2.05 -8.98 0.02
C ARG A 11 3.55 -9.08 0.24
N ALA A 12 4.31 -9.31 -0.82
CA ALA A 12 5.75 -9.58 -0.72
C ALA A 12 6.59 -8.30 -0.60
N ASP A 13 6.22 -7.25 -1.34
CA ASP A 13 7.09 -6.09 -1.58
C ASP A 13 6.52 -4.78 -1.04
N TRP A 14 5.22 -4.73 -0.68
CA TRP A 14 4.64 -3.55 -0.03
C TRP A 14 4.51 -3.73 1.48
N LEU A 15 3.69 -4.71 1.90
CA LEU A 15 3.29 -4.87 3.31
C LEU A 15 4.46 -4.91 4.31
N PRO A 16 5.61 -5.57 4.04
CA PRO A 16 6.75 -5.56 4.97
C PRO A 16 7.31 -4.16 5.26
N HIS A 17 7.03 -3.19 4.39
CA HIS A 17 7.52 -1.81 4.47
C HIS A 17 6.44 -0.81 4.89
N VAL A 18 5.21 -1.28 5.08
CA VAL A 18 4.08 -0.48 5.58
C VAL A 18 4.11 -0.49 7.11
N THR A 19 4.08 0.69 7.73
CA THR A 19 3.93 0.84 9.18
C THR A 19 2.51 0.49 9.63
N ASP A 20 2.30 0.24 10.92
CA ASP A 20 0.96 -0.05 11.44
C ASP A 20 -0.01 1.12 11.21
N ALA A 21 0.46 2.36 11.37
CA ALA A 21 -0.33 3.55 11.04
C ALA A 21 -0.70 3.60 9.54
N GLY A 22 0.25 3.27 8.65
CA GLY A 22 -0.01 3.16 7.22
C GLY A 22 -0.99 2.05 6.88
N LEU A 23 -0.88 0.90 7.56
CA LEU A 23 -1.75 -0.26 7.37
C LEU A 23 -3.19 0.05 7.79
N VAL A 24 -3.37 0.65 8.98
CA VAL A 24 -4.68 1.11 9.45
C VAL A 24 -5.30 2.08 8.44
N ARG A 25 -4.52 3.04 7.96
CA ARG A 25 -5.00 4.01 6.98
C ARG A 25 -5.42 3.35 5.66
N LEU A 26 -4.64 2.39 5.15
CA LEU A 26 -5.00 1.65 3.94
C LEU A 26 -6.30 0.88 4.10
N ILE A 27 -6.47 0.16 5.23
CA ILE A 27 -7.70 -0.58 5.54
C ILE A 27 -8.91 0.35 5.51
N GLU A 28 -8.85 1.50 6.20
CA GLU A 28 -9.94 2.47 6.22
C GLU A 28 -10.35 2.94 4.82
N LEU A 29 -9.35 3.25 3.99
CA LEU A 29 -9.56 3.79 2.66
C LEU A 29 -10.15 2.74 1.70
N LEU A 30 -9.59 1.54 1.70
CA LEU A 30 -10.02 0.42 0.85
C LEU A 30 -11.41 -0.07 1.25
N GLN A 31 -11.67 -0.20 2.56
CA GLN A 31 -12.96 -0.64 3.10
C GLN A 31 -14.09 0.34 2.75
N LYS A 32 -13.83 1.64 2.84
CA LYS A 32 -14.83 2.68 2.55
C LYS A 32 -14.96 2.99 1.06
N GLY A 33 -14.10 2.44 0.20
CA GLY A 33 -13.98 2.89 -1.19
C GLY A 33 -13.80 4.41 -1.26
N SER A 34 -12.90 4.95 -0.44
CA SER A 34 -12.80 6.38 -0.23
C SER A 34 -12.49 7.15 -1.52
N PRO A 35 -13.14 8.29 -1.79
CA PRO A 35 -12.78 9.15 -2.93
C PRO A 35 -11.38 9.77 -2.78
N LEU A 36 -10.76 9.66 -1.61
CA LEU A 36 -9.38 10.06 -1.38
C LEU A 36 -8.37 9.05 -1.95
N LEU A 37 -8.82 7.86 -2.37
CA LEU A 37 -8.02 6.91 -3.14
C LEU A 37 -8.09 7.28 -4.62
N ILE A 38 -7.19 8.15 -5.03
CA ILE A 38 -7.09 8.60 -6.41
C ILE A 38 -6.22 7.60 -7.19
N HIS A 39 -6.43 7.53 -8.50
CA HIS A 39 -5.53 6.80 -9.41
C HIS A 39 -4.13 7.42 -9.33
N GLY A 40 -3.10 6.58 -9.36
CA GLY A 40 -1.71 6.95 -9.18
C GLY A 40 -0.94 6.93 -10.47
N ALA A 41 -1.43 7.59 -11.54
CA ALA A 41 -0.63 7.75 -12.74
C ALA A 41 0.52 8.73 -12.45
N PHE A 42 1.61 8.21 -11.87
CA PHE A 42 2.88 8.89 -11.60
C PHE A 42 3.52 9.53 -12.86
N THR A 43 2.90 9.32 -14.01
CA THR A 43 3.30 9.77 -15.34
C THR A 43 2.39 10.85 -15.94
N ARG A 44 1.19 11.13 -15.38
CA ARG A 44 0.20 12.03 -16.01
C ARG A 44 -0.28 13.20 -15.13
N THR A 45 -0.30 13.03 -13.81
CA THR A 45 -0.65 14.08 -12.84
C THR A 45 0.13 13.86 -11.54
N MET A 46 0.35 14.91 -10.73
CA MET A 46 1.02 14.73 -9.43
C MET A 46 0.28 13.66 -8.59
N PRO A 47 0.97 12.59 -8.15
CA PRO A 47 0.36 11.41 -7.53
C PRO A 47 -0.04 11.71 -6.08
N MET A 48 -1.03 12.57 -5.90
CA MET A 48 -1.61 12.85 -4.59
C MET A 48 -2.78 11.91 -4.33
N GLY A 49 -2.78 11.25 -3.18
CA GLY A 49 -3.89 10.40 -2.75
C GLY A 49 -3.94 9.00 -3.37
N CYS A 50 -2.90 8.55 -4.08
CA CYS A 50 -2.80 7.14 -4.47
C CYS A 50 -2.41 6.25 -3.27
N LEU A 51 -2.51 4.92 -3.40
CA LEU A 51 -2.17 3.96 -2.34
C LEU A 51 -0.81 4.25 -1.71
N ALA A 52 0.23 4.40 -2.53
CA ALA A 52 1.59 4.68 -2.06
C ALA A 52 1.70 6.02 -1.32
N SER A 53 0.95 7.05 -1.71
CA SER A 53 0.97 8.35 -1.03
C SER A 53 0.36 8.27 0.36
N HIS A 54 -0.73 7.53 0.54
CA HIS A 54 -1.32 7.32 1.87
C HIS A 54 -0.40 6.50 2.78
N VAL A 55 0.29 5.50 2.24
CA VAL A 55 1.34 4.80 3.01
C VAL A 55 2.44 5.76 3.40
N ALA A 56 2.97 6.52 2.44
CA ALA A 56 4.10 7.40 2.66
C ALA A 56 3.83 8.51 3.67
N TRP A 57 2.62 9.10 3.65
CA TRP A 57 2.21 10.13 4.62
C TRP A 57 2.06 9.58 6.05
N ASN A 58 1.83 8.27 6.20
CA ASN A 58 1.72 7.60 7.50
C ASN A 58 2.99 6.82 7.88
N HIS A 59 4.08 7.06 7.16
CA HIS A 59 5.37 6.41 7.38
C HIS A 59 6.40 7.44 7.91
N PRO A 60 7.09 7.18 9.03
CA PRO A 60 7.89 8.18 9.74
C PRO A 60 9.07 8.73 8.92
N ARG A 61 9.58 7.95 7.96
CA ARG A 61 10.71 8.38 7.10
C ARG A 61 10.27 9.22 5.89
N THR A 62 8.97 9.29 5.61
CA THR A 62 8.45 9.91 4.38
C THR A 62 7.31 10.90 4.61
N CYS A 63 6.77 10.99 5.82
CA CYS A 63 5.64 11.87 6.15
C CYS A 63 5.94 13.37 5.97
N GLN A 64 7.20 13.79 6.01
CA GLN A 64 7.61 15.17 5.75
C GLN A 64 7.53 15.55 4.26
N PHE A 65 7.46 14.57 3.37
CA PHE A 65 7.35 14.80 1.93
C PHE A 65 5.87 15.00 1.60
N ASN A 66 5.56 16.06 0.86
CA ASN A 66 4.20 16.35 0.43
C ASN A 66 3.86 15.53 -0.83
N HIS A 67 4.11 16.12 -2.00
CA HIS A 67 3.69 15.56 -3.29
C HIS A 67 4.50 14.33 -3.74
N GLU A 68 5.76 14.25 -3.33
CA GLU A 68 6.67 13.18 -3.75
C GLU A 68 6.68 11.98 -2.81
N ALA A 69 5.90 12.04 -1.71
CA ALA A 69 5.95 11.05 -0.64
C ALA A 69 5.79 9.61 -1.15
N GLY A 70 4.79 9.38 -2.01
CA GLY A 70 4.53 8.05 -2.58
C GLY A 70 5.67 7.52 -3.44
N VAL A 71 6.27 8.37 -4.28
CA VAL A 71 7.42 8.00 -5.12
C VAL A 71 8.65 7.70 -4.26
N VAL A 72 8.92 8.55 -3.28
CA VAL A 72 10.05 8.37 -2.36
C VAL A 72 9.86 7.09 -1.54
N TRP A 73 8.65 6.82 -1.05
CA TRP A 73 8.37 5.60 -0.31
C TRP A 73 8.56 4.35 -1.19
N LEU A 74 7.98 4.32 -2.39
CA LEU A 74 8.15 3.20 -3.32
C LEU A 74 9.62 2.96 -3.63
N THR A 75 10.36 4.00 -4.04
CA THR A 75 11.72 3.85 -4.54
C THR A 75 12.78 3.69 -3.45
N LYS A 76 12.59 4.29 -2.27
CA LYS A 76 13.61 4.34 -1.20
C LYS A 76 13.28 3.47 0.00
N ILE A 77 12.01 3.12 0.22
CA ILE A 77 11.60 2.26 1.34
C ILE A 77 11.24 0.87 0.83
N ALA A 78 10.34 0.76 -0.14
CA ALA A 78 9.92 -0.52 -0.71
C ALA A 78 10.86 -1.06 -1.80
N GLY A 79 11.78 -0.24 -2.33
CA GLY A 79 12.70 -0.65 -3.40
C GLY A 79 12.02 -0.92 -4.75
N LEU A 80 10.78 -0.44 -4.93
CA LEU A 80 9.95 -0.65 -6.10
C LEU A 80 10.07 0.51 -7.09
N ASN A 81 9.97 0.18 -8.38
CA ASN A 81 9.85 1.19 -9.43
C ASN A 81 8.35 1.46 -9.70
N PRO A 82 7.85 2.69 -9.48
CA PRO A 82 6.44 3.02 -9.71
C PRO A 82 5.95 2.69 -11.13
N ALA A 83 6.82 2.77 -12.13
CA ALA A 83 6.46 2.50 -13.52
C ALA A 83 6.26 1.00 -13.82
N THR A 84 6.85 0.12 -13.01
CA THR A 84 6.79 -1.34 -13.22
C THR A 84 6.09 -2.09 -12.09
N SER A 85 5.69 -1.41 -11.02
CA SER A 85 4.91 -1.99 -9.94
C SER A 85 3.57 -2.49 -10.49
N ALA A 86 3.31 -3.79 -10.34
CA ALA A 86 2.07 -4.42 -10.73
C ALA A 86 0.88 -3.84 -9.94
N VAL A 87 1.08 -3.52 -8.66
CA VAL A 87 0.06 -2.86 -7.83
C VAL A 87 -0.32 -1.50 -8.42
N ILE A 88 0.67 -0.66 -8.74
CA ILE A 88 0.41 0.66 -9.31
C ILE A 88 -0.26 0.55 -10.67
N GLN A 89 0.24 -0.30 -11.55
CA GLN A 89 -0.33 -0.49 -12.89
C GLN A 89 -1.79 -0.98 -12.81
N ALA A 90 -2.07 -1.97 -11.98
CA ALA A 90 -3.43 -2.49 -11.81
C ALA A 90 -4.38 -1.46 -11.18
N TRP A 91 -3.89 -0.69 -10.19
CA TRP A 91 -4.65 0.39 -9.57
C TRP A 91 -4.92 1.55 -10.53
N ASP A 92 -3.99 1.86 -11.44
CA ASP A 92 -4.20 2.88 -12.46
C ASP A 92 -5.19 2.46 -13.54
N CYS A 93 -5.22 1.17 -13.89
CA CYS A 93 -6.13 0.65 -14.90
C CYS A 93 -7.59 0.59 -14.43
N GLY A 94 -7.84 0.23 -13.17
CA GLY A 94 -9.21 0.03 -12.66
C GLY A 94 -9.48 0.55 -11.25
N GLY A 95 -8.43 0.73 -10.45
CA GLY A 95 -8.46 1.42 -9.16
C GLY A 95 -9.67 1.12 -8.28
N LEU A 96 -10.36 2.19 -7.87
CA LEU A 96 -11.56 2.12 -7.04
C LEU A 96 -12.71 1.34 -7.69
N GLY A 97 -12.80 1.36 -9.02
CA GLY A 97 -13.84 0.70 -9.81
C GLY A 97 -13.60 -0.79 -9.99
N ASN A 98 -12.37 -1.27 -9.75
CA ASN A 98 -12.05 -2.69 -9.72
C ASN A 98 -12.33 -3.25 -8.31
N PHE A 99 -13.58 -3.67 -8.09
CA PHE A 99 -14.04 -4.21 -6.82
C PHE A 99 -13.27 -5.46 -6.36
N GLU A 100 -12.88 -6.32 -7.30
CA GLU A 100 -12.13 -7.54 -7.02
C GLU A 100 -10.73 -7.20 -6.50
N LEU A 101 -9.98 -6.37 -7.23
CA LEU A 101 -8.66 -5.91 -6.80
C LEU A 101 -8.74 -5.21 -5.43
N ARG A 102 -9.72 -4.32 -5.24
CA ARG A 102 -9.90 -3.61 -3.97
C ARG A 102 -10.18 -4.58 -2.81
N ALA A 103 -11.03 -5.58 -3.02
CA ALA A 103 -11.32 -6.60 -2.02
C ALA A 103 -10.08 -7.42 -1.67
N SER A 104 -9.32 -7.88 -2.67
CA SER A 104 -8.09 -8.65 -2.43
C SER A 104 -6.99 -7.87 -1.73
N LEU A 105 -6.82 -6.57 -2.05
CA LEU A 105 -5.87 -5.71 -1.33
C LEU A 105 -6.31 -5.46 0.12
N LEU A 106 -7.61 -5.28 0.36
CA LEU A 106 -8.16 -5.13 1.70
C LEU A 106 -7.95 -6.40 2.54
N GLU A 107 -8.26 -7.57 1.97
CA GLU A 107 -8.04 -8.87 2.60
C GLU A 107 -6.57 -9.06 2.98
N ALA A 108 -5.65 -8.75 2.06
CA ALA A 108 -4.22 -8.80 2.33
C ALA A 108 -3.80 -7.89 3.50
N CYS A 109 -4.39 -6.70 3.62
CA CYS A 109 -4.12 -5.80 4.75
C CYS A 109 -4.65 -6.36 6.08
N LEU A 110 -5.84 -6.95 6.07
CA LEU A 110 -6.47 -7.52 7.27
C LEU A 110 -5.67 -8.72 7.79
N GLU A 111 -5.27 -9.62 6.89
CA GLU A 111 -4.44 -10.78 7.22
C GLU A 111 -3.07 -10.35 7.77
N ASP A 112 -2.41 -9.34 7.17
CA ASP A 112 -1.12 -8.89 7.67
C ASP A 112 -1.24 -8.22 9.06
N ARG A 113 -2.34 -7.50 9.31
CA ARG A 113 -2.64 -6.97 10.65
C ARG A 113 -2.80 -8.08 11.68
N GLU A 114 -3.53 -9.14 11.36
CA GLU A 114 -3.71 -10.31 12.23
C GLU A 114 -2.38 -11.04 12.46
N ARG A 115 -1.58 -11.21 11.40
CA ARG A 115 -0.25 -11.80 11.48
C ARG A 115 0.66 -11.01 12.43
N ARG A 116 0.73 -9.68 12.30
CA ARG A 116 1.52 -8.81 13.21
C ARG A 116 1.06 -8.95 14.65
N ALA A 117 -0.25 -8.92 14.91
CA ALA A 117 -0.82 -9.06 16.25
C ALA A 117 -0.49 -10.43 16.89
N SER A 118 -0.46 -11.50 16.08
CA SER A 118 -0.09 -12.83 16.57
C SER A 118 1.38 -12.93 16.96
N VAL A 119 2.28 -12.27 16.22
CA VAL A 119 3.72 -12.22 16.54
C VAL A 119 3.95 -11.43 17.83
N GLU A 120 3.33 -10.26 17.97
CA GLU A 120 3.44 -9.44 19.18
C GLU A 120 2.91 -10.18 20.43
N CYS A 121 1.79 -10.88 20.30
CA CYS A 121 1.23 -11.71 21.39
C CYS A 121 2.18 -12.84 21.80
N LEU A 122 2.84 -13.49 20.83
CA LEU A 122 3.84 -14.53 21.10
C LEU A 122 5.10 -13.96 21.78
N GLU A 123 5.59 -12.78 21.35
CA GLU A 123 6.75 -12.12 21.96
C GLU A 123 6.49 -11.74 23.43
N LEU A 124 5.28 -11.26 23.74
CA LEU A 124 4.87 -10.94 25.11
C LEU A 124 4.65 -12.18 25.98
N ALA A 125 4.29 -13.33 25.40
CA ALA A 125 4.10 -14.58 26.13
C ALA A 125 5.42 -15.32 26.46
N VAL A 126 6.53 -14.93 25.82
CA VAL A 126 7.87 -15.53 26.02
C VAL A 126 8.71 -14.73 27.03
N CYS A 127 8.30 -13.51 27.39
CA CYS A 127 8.92 -12.69 28.44
C CYS A 127 8.32 -12.96 29.84
#